data_AF-D6PS47-F1
#
_entry.id   AF-D6PS47-F1
#
_cell.length_a   1.000
_cell.length_b   1.000
_cell.length_c   1.000
_cell.angle_alpha   90.00
_cell.angle_beta   90.00
_cell.angle_gamma   90.00
#
_symmetry.space_group_name_H-M   'P 1'
#
loop_
_entity.id
_entity.type
_entity.pdbx_description
1 polymer ?
#
loop_
_entity_poly.entity_id
_entity_poly.type
_entity_poly.pdbx_seq_one_letter_code
_entity_poly.pdbx_strand_id
1 'polypeptide(L)'
;DAAFVLAYSIILLNTDQHNKQVKTRMTEDDFIRNNRDINGGADLPREYLSEIYHSICNSEIQMKPDKGTGFQMMTASRWISVIYKSKETSPYILCHTASHLDHDMFCIVSGPTIAATSVVFEQAEQEDVLQRCVDGLLAIAKLSAYYHLNSVLDDLVVSLCKFTPFFTPLSADE
;
A
#
# COMPACT_ATOMS: atom_id res chain seq x y z
N ASP A 1 16.92 -14.57 -27.56
CA ASP A 1 15.48 -14.74 -27.81
C ASP A 1 14.86 -15.81 -26.92
N ALA A 2 15.43 -17.03 -26.89
CA ALA A 2 15.00 -18.14 -26.01
C ALA A 2 14.66 -17.73 -24.56
N ALA A 3 15.55 -16.97 -23.89
CA ALA A 3 15.32 -16.51 -22.52
C ALA A 3 14.09 -15.58 -22.38
N PHE A 4 13.82 -14.75 -23.39
CA PHE A 4 12.67 -13.86 -23.40
C PHE A 4 11.37 -14.65 -23.55
N VAL A 5 11.31 -15.56 -24.52
CA VAL A 5 10.16 -16.47 -24.72
C VAL A 5 9.90 -17.30 -23.47
N LEU A 6 10.95 -17.89 -22.88
CA LEU A 6 10.84 -18.67 -21.66
C LEU A 6 10.31 -17.84 -20.49
N ALA A 7 10.75 -16.59 -20.34
CA ALA A 7 10.24 -15.70 -19.29
C ALA A 7 8.72 -15.46 -19.43
N TYR A 8 8.21 -15.24 -20.65
CA TYR A 8 6.77 -15.14 -20.88
C TYR A 8 6.03 -16.44 -20.55
N SER A 9 6.57 -17.59 -20.98
CA SER A 9 6.02 -18.90 -20.65
C SER A 9 5.92 -19.12 -19.13
N ILE A 10 6.93 -18.68 -18.36
CA ILE A 10 6.93 -18.77 -16.89
C ILE A 10 5.83 -17.88 -16.28
N ILE A 11 5.65 -16.65 -16.78
CA ILE A 11 4.58 -15.74 -16.31
C ILE A 11 3.19 -16.33 -16.61
N LEU A 12 3.01 -16.91 -17.79
CA LEU A 12 1.77 -17.58 -18.18
C LEU A 12 1.51 -18.82 -17.30
N LEU A 13 2.54 -19.63 -17.04
CA LEU A 13 2.45 -20.77 -16.13
C LEU A 13 2.07 -20.33 -14.71
N ASN A 14 2.67 -19.26 -14.19
CA ASN A 14 2.33 -18.75 -12.86
C ASN A 14 0.85 -18.35 -12.77
N THR A 15 0.33 -17.69 -13.81
CA THR A 15 -1.08 -17.31 -13.88
C THR A 15 -1.98 -18.56 -13.96
N ASP A 16 -1.61 -19.53 -14.80
CA ASP A 16 -2.34 -20.78 -14.98
C ASP A 16 -2.43 -21.60 -13.68
N GLN A 17 -1.32 -21.72 -12.94
CA GLN A 17 -1.24 -22.52 -11.72
C GLN A 17 -1.89 -21.86 -10.50
N HIS A 18 -1.89 -20.52 -10.41
CA HIS A 18 -2.30 -19.82 -9.18
C HIS A 18 -3.59 -19.01 -9.30
N ASN A 19 -4.11 -18.78 -10.51
CA ASN A 19 -5.41 -18.11 -10.69
C ASN A 19 -6.59 -19.08 -10.48
N LYS A 20 -7.43 -18.80 -9.48
CA LYS A 20 -8.63 -19.60 -9.14
C LYS A 20 -9.68 -19.68 -10.26
N GLN A 21 -9.63 -18.81 -11.26
CA GLN A 21 -10.54 -18.83 -12.41
C GLN A 21 -10.17 -19.89 -13.46
N VAL A 22 -8.93 -20.38 -13.43
CA VAL A 22 -8.45 -21.41 -14.36
C VAL A 22 -8.93 -22.78 -13.87
N LYS A 23 -9.85 -23.38 -14.61
CA LYS A 23 -10.47 -24.68 -14.28
C LYS A 23 -9.60 -25.87 -14.67
N THR A 24 -8.93 -25.76 -15.81
CA THR A 24 -8.04 -26.80 -16.34
C THR A 24 -6.65 -26.21 -16.40
N ARG A 25 -5.73 -26.80 -15.63
CA ARG A 25 -4.36 -26.33 -15.50
C ARG A 25 -3.46 -27.03 -16.51
N MET A 26 -2.44 -26.31 -16.96
CA MET A 26 -1.35 -26.85 -17.76
C MET A 26 -0.62 -27.94 -16.96
N THR A 27 -0.40 -29.09 -17.60
CA THR A 27 0.44 -30.16 -17.02
C THR A 27 1.92 -29.91 -17.31
N GLU A 28 2.81 -30.64 -16.65
CA GLU A 28 4.25 -30.58 -16.92
C GLU A 28 4.56 -30.89 -18.39
N ASP A 29 3.93 -31.94 -18.95
CA ASP A 29 4.11 -32.32 -20.36
C ASP A 29 3.59 -31.23 -21.32
N ASP A 30 2.50 -30.54 -20.95
CA ASP A 30 2.01 -29.40 -21.73
C ASP A 30 3.01 -28.23 -21.69
N PHE A 31 3.58 -27.93 -20.53
CA PHE A 31 4.59 -26.88 -20.38
C PHE A 31 5.84 -27.19 -21.20
N ILE A 32 6.33 -28.43 -21.16
CA ILE A 32 7.48 -28.87 -21.97
C ILE A 32 7.15 -28.77 -23.46
N ARG A 33 5.97 -29.22 -23.88
CA ARG A 33 5.52 -29.14 -25.28
C ARG A 33 5.41 -27.70 -25.78
N ASN A 34 4.91 -26.79 -24.95
CA ASN A 34 4.74 -25.38 -25.30
C ASN A 34 6.06 -24.63 -25.46
N ASN A 35 7.18 -25.16 -24.94
CA ASN A 35 8.51 -24.57 -24.99
C ASN A 35 9.48 -25.31 -25.92
N ARG A 36 8.96 -26.10 -26.87
CA ARG A 36 9.78 -26.74 -27.92
C ARG A 36 10.34 -25.71 -28.90
N ASP A 37 11.51 -26.01 -29.44
CA ASP A 37 12.20 -25.25 -30.47
C ASP A 37 12.57 -23.78 -30.10
N ILE A 38 12.35 -23.37 -28.85
CA ILE A 38 12.59 -21.97 -28.42
C ILE A 38 14.07 -21.62 -28.34
N ASN A 39 14.97 -22.61 -28.28
CA ASN A 39 16.41 -22.42 -28.17
C ASN A 39 17.08 -22.32 -29.55
N GLY A 40 16.63 -21.37 -30.37
CA GLY A 40 17.15 -21.19 -31.73
C GLY A 40 16.80 -22.36 -32.67
N GLY A 41 15.60 -22.93 -32.53
CA GLY A 41 15.15 -24.09 -33.28
C GLY A 41 15.49 -25.44 -32.64
N ALA A 42 15.99 -25.44 -31.40
CA ALA A 42 16.23 -26.63 -30.61
C ALA A 42 15.44 -26.59 -29.29
N ASP A 43 15.26 -27.75 -28.67
CA ASP A 43 14.62 -27.90 -27.37
C ASP A 43 15.58 -27.55 -26.22
N LEU A 44 15.01 -27.02 -25.14
CA LEU A 44 15.70 -26.95 -23.85
C LEU A 44 15.69 -28.33 -23.16
N PRO A 45 16.65 -28.63 -22.28
CA PRO A 45 16.65 -29.87 -21.51
C PRO A 45 15.33 -30.09 -20.77
N ARG A 46 14.79 -31.31 -20.84
CA ARG A 46 13.50 -31.64 -20.23
C ARG A 46 13.54 -31.43 -18.73
N GLU A 47 14.62 -31.85 -18.09
CA GLU A 47 14.85 -31.75 -16.65
C GLU A 47 14.82 -30.28 -16.20
N TYR A 48 15.40 -29.38 -16.99
CA TYR A 48 15.40 -27.94 -16.70
C TYR A 48 13.98 -27.33 -16.74
N LEU A 49 13.17 -27.71 -17.74
CA LEU A 49 11.78 -27.25 -17.83
C LEU A 49 10.90 -27.87 -16.73
N SER A 50 11.17 -29.12 -16.35
CA SER A 50 10.50 -29.82 -15.26
C SER A 50 10.77 -29.15 -13.91
N GLU A 51 12.03 -28.80 -13.62
CA GLU A 51 12.41 -28.05 -12.42
C GLU A 51 11.70 -26.70 -12.32
N ILE A 52 11.65 -25.96 -13.43
CA ILE A 52 10.90 -24.68 -13.50
C ILE A 52 9.42 -24.92 -13.22
N TYR A 53 8.80 -25.90 -13.87
CA TYR A 53 7.39 -26.20 -13.71
C TYR A 53 7.04 -26.50 -12.25
N HIS A 54 7.77 -27.43 -11.63
CA HIS A 54 7.54 -27.79 -10.23
C HIS A 54 7.82 -26.63 -9.27
N SER A 55 8.85 -25.81 -9.54
CA SER A 55 9.12 -24.63 -8.73
C SER A 55 7.95 -23.64 -8.74
N ILE A 56 7.35 -23.40 -9.92
CA ILE A 56 6.21 -22.50 -10.04
C ILE A 56 4.95 -23.10 -9.42
N CYS A 57 4.66 -24.39 -9.63
CA CYS A 57 3.52 -25.05 -8.99
C CYS A 57 3.58 -24.99 -7.46
N ASN A 58 4.78 -25.18 -6.89
CA ASN A 58 4.98 -25.18 -5.44
C ASN A 58 5.08 -23.79 -4.83
N SER A 59 5.56 -22.80 -5.58
CA SER A 59 5.79 -21.44 -5.10
C SER A 59 5.31 -20.41 -6.11
N GLU A 60 4.19 -19.75 -5.78
CA GLU A 60 3.66 -18.63 -6.57
C GLU A 60 4.68 -17.48 -6.62
N ILE A 61 4.93 -16.96 -7.83
CA ILE A 61 5.64 -15.70 -8.01
C ILE A 61 4.73 -14.58 -7.51
N GLN A 62 5.01 -14.12 -6.29
CA GLN A 62 4.34 -12.96 -5.72
C GLN A 62 5.07 -11.68 -6.12
N MET A 63 4.35 -10.71 -6.67
CA MET A 63 4.85 -9.35 -6.77
C MET A 63 4.99 -8.79 -5.35
N LYS A 64 6.21 -8.83 -4.81
CA LYS A 64 6.52 -8.09 -3.60
C LYS A 64 6.37 -6.61 -3.95
N PRO A 65 5.53 -5.83 -3.22
CA PRO A 65 5.60 -4.39 -3.35
C PRO A 65 7.04 -3.97 -3.04
N ASP A 66 7.60 -3.17 -3.94
CA ASP A 66 8.97 -2.70 -3.89
C ASP A 66 9.32 -2.25 -2.46
N LYS A 67 10.43 -2.69 -1.87
CA LYS A 67 10.86 -2.23 -0.54
C LYS A 67 11.66 -0.93 -0.64
N GLY A 68 11.45 -0.14 -1.70
CA GLY A 68 12.05 1.17 -1.85
C GLY A 68 11.70 2.06 -0.66
N THR A 69 12.72 2.68 -0.08
CA THR A 69 12.69 3.60 1.07
C THR A 69 11.97 4.93 0.79
N GLY A 70 11.14 4.99 -0.26
CA GLY A 70 10.33 6.16 -0.59
C GLY A 70 8.92 6.03 -0.02
N PHE A 71 8.27 7.18 0.23
CA PHE A 71 6.86 7.26 0.61
C PHE A 71 6.02 6.49 -0.42
N GLN A 72 5.63 5.26 -0.09
CA GLN A 72 4.93 4.43 -1.05
C GLN A 72 3.48 4.88 -1.12
N MET A 73 3.13 5.51 -2.24
CA MET A 73 1.76 5.88 -2.54
C MET A 73 0.83 4.69 -2.30
N MET A 74 -0.23 4.91 -1.51
CA MET A 74 -1.26 3.89 -1.28
C MET A 74 -2.09 3.73 -2.55
N THR A 75 -1.82 2.68 -3.31
CA THR A 75 -2.62 2.27 -4.46
C THR A 75 -3.77 1.37 -4.01
N ALA A 76 -4.82 1.25 -4.85
CA ALA A 76 -5.97 0.38 -4.57
C ALA A 76 -5.54 -1.07 -4.31
N SER A 77 -4.60 -1.61 -5.09
CA SER A 77 -4.09 -2.98 -4.91
C SER A 77 -3.35 -3.15 -3.57
N ARG A 78 -2.60 -2.12 -3.14
CA ARG A 78 -1.94 -2.13 -1.82
C ARG A 78 -2.95 -2.10 -0.69
N TRP A 79 -3.98 -1.27 -0.81
CA TRP A 79 -5.06 -1.22 0.18
C TRP A 79 -5.76 -2.57 0.31
N ILE A 80 -6.11 -3.21 -0.81
CA ILE A 80 -6.68 -4.56 -0.83
C ILE A 80 -5.75 -5.56 -0.12
N SER A 81 -4.44 -5.49 -0.37
CA SER A 81 -3.46 -6.35 0.32
C SER A 81 -3.41 -6.09 1.83
N VAL A 82 -3.45 -4.83 2.26
CA VAL A 82 -3.51 -4.45 3.68
C VAL A 82 -4.77 -5.00 4.34
N ILE A 83 -5.94 -4.83 3.72
CA ILE A 83 -7.22 -5.36 4.20
C ILE A 83 -7.25 -6.89 4.23
N TYR A 84 -6.58 -7.55 3.29
CA TYR A 84 -6.46 -9.01 3.31
C TYR A 84 -5.59 -9.44 4.50
N LYS A 85 -4.40 -8.86 4.65
CA LYS A 85 -3.45 -9.17 5.74
C LYS A 85 -4.03 -8.88 7.12
N SER A 86 -4.85 -7.85 7.26
CA SER A 86 -5.47 -7.51 8.55
C SER A 86 -6.37 -8.64 9.08
N LYS A 87 -6.90 -9.52 8.21
CA LYS A 87 -7.71 -10.69 8.63
C LYS A 87 -6.88 -11.81 9.24
N GLU A 88 -5.60 -11.91 8.86
CA GLU A 88 -4.66 -12.93 9.34
C GLU A 88 -3.72 -12.39 10.43
N THR A 89 -3.87 -11.12 10.81
CA THR A 89 -3.01 -10.48 11.81
C THR A 89 -3.36 -10.98 13.22
N SER A 90 -2.33 -11.18 14.04
CA SER A 90 -2.49 -11.56 15.45
C SER A 90 -3.41 -10.56 16.17
N PRO A 91 -4.26 -11.01 17.12
CA PRO A 91 -5.12 -10.10 17.87
C PRO A 91 -4.29 -8.98 18.52
N TYR A 92 -4.87 -7.77 18.57
CA TYR A 92 -4.23 -6.64 19.23
C TYR A 92 -3.92 -6.99 20.69
N ILE A 93 -2.64 -7.03 21.03
CA ILE A 93 -2.18 -7.33 22.39
C ILE A 93 -2.11 -6.00 23.13
N LEU A 94 -3.02 -5.81 24.10
CA LEU A 94 -2.98 -4.66 24.97
C LEU A 94 -1.75 -4.74 25.88
N CYS A 95 -0.78 -3.86 25.65
CA CYS A 95 0.35 -3.70 26.54
C CYS A 95 -0.08 -2.87 27.75
N HIS A 96 -0.05 -3.44 28.95
CA HIS A 96 -0.41 -2.75 30.21
C HIS A 96 0.75 -1.91 30.78
N THR A 97 1.69 -1.49 29.93
CA THR A 97 2.77 -0.60 30.38
C THR A 97 2.17 0.77 30.67
N ALA A 98 2.62 1.43 31.74
CA ALA A 98 2.27 2.83 31.99
C ALA A 98 2.58 3.68 30.74
N SER A 99 1.85 4.78 30.56
CA SER A 99 1.82 5.66 29.36
C SER A 99 3.14 6.38 29.03
N HIS A 100 4.28 5.80 29.38
CA HIS A 100 5.62 6.36 29.21
C HIS A 100 5.97 6.62 27.74
N LEU A 101 5.35 5.90 26.80
CA LEU A 101 5.61 6.06 25.38
C LEU A 101 4.60 6.96 24.67
N ASP A 102 3.49 7.35 25.32
CA ASP A 102 2.40 8.08 24.67
C ASP A 102 2.86 9.43 24.13
N HIS A 103 3.74 10.10 24.88
CA HIS A 103 4.38 11.35 24.46
C HIS A 103 5.17 11.17 23.17
N ASP A 104 6.10 10.22 23.14
CA ASP A 104 7.00 10.01 22.01
C ASP A 104 6.26 9.47 20.79
N MET A 105 5.32 8.55 21.02
CA MET A 105 4.37 8.06 20.02
C MET A 105 3.62 9.22 19.39
N PHE A 106 3.03 10.10 20.21
CA PHE A 106 2.28 11.26 19.72
C PHE A 106 3.17 12.22 18.93
N CYS A 107 4.40 12.50 19.38
CA CYS A 107 5.37 13.31 18.65
C CYS A 107 5.64 12.77 17.23
N ILE A 108 5.74 11.46 17.08
CA ILE A 108 6.00 10.82 15.79
C ILE A 108 4.76 10.85 14.88
N VAL A 109 3.57 10.62 15.43
CA VAL A 109 2.35 10.48 14.60
C VAL A 109 1.64 11.80 14.32
N SER A 110 1.83 12.84 15.12
CA SER A 110 1.06 14.08 15.04
C SER A 110 1.22 14.80 13.69
N GLY A 111 2.44 15.00 13.21
CA GLY A 111 2.72 15.64 11.92
C GLY A 111 2.05 14.91 10.74
N PRO A 112 2.31 13.60 10.54
CA PRO A 112 1.62 12.81 9.51
C PRO A 112 0.09 12.82 9.65
N THR A 113 -0.44 12.83 10.88
CA THR A 113 -1.88 12.88 11.12
C THR A 113 -2.45 14.24 10.71
N ILE A 114 -1.82 15.36 11.09
CA ILE A 114 -2.21 16.70 10.64
C ILE A 114 -2.24 16.76 9.11
N ALA A 115 -1.17 16.29 8.46
CA ALA A 115 -1.09 16.29 7.00
C ALA A 115 -2.21 15.46 6.35
N ALA A 116 -2.42 14.23 6.81
CA ALA A 116 -3.46 13.35 6.27
C ALA A 116 -4.87 13.92 6.49
N THR A 117 -5.18 14.38 7.71
CA THR A 117 -6.47 14.98 8.03
C THR A 117 -6.70 16.26 7.23
N SER A 118 -5.66 17.07 7.00
CA SER A 118 -5.77 18.30 6.19
C SER A 118 -6.10 17.99 4.73
N VAL A 119 -5.51 16.96 4.13
CA VAL A 119 -5.85 16.53 2.76
C VAL A 119 -7.31 16.06 2.68
N VAL A 120 -7.76 15.28 3.66
CA VAL A 120 -9.17 14.82 3.70
C VAL A 120 -10.11 16.02 3.89
N PHE A 121 -9.76 16.96 4.76
CA PHE A 121 -10.54 18.17 5.00
C PHE A 121 -10.66 19.05 3.75
N GLU A 122 -9.61 19.14 2.94
CA GLU A 122 -9.62 19.90 1.67
C GLU A 122 -10.51 19.26 0.60
N GLN A 123 -10.56 17.92 0.55
CA GLN A 123 -11.21 17.17 -0.52
C GLN A 123 -12.63 16.68 -0.16
N ALA A 124 -13.01 16.72 1.12
CA ALA A 124 -14.29 16.19 1.57
C ALA A 124 -15.45 17.12 1.20
N GLU A 125 -16.42 16.58 0.48
CA GLU A 125 -17.70 17.26 0.20
C GLU A 125 -18.79 16.93 1.23
N GLN A 126 -18.60 15.84 1.98
CA GLN A 126 -19.58 15.34 2.94
C GLN A 126 -19.38 16.00 4.31
N GLU A 127 -20.46 16.57 4.87
CA GLU A 127 -20.43 17.31 6.14
C GLU A 127 -19.99 16.45 7.33
N ASP A 128 -20.39 15.17 7.37
CA ASP A 128 -20.00 14.24 8.43
C ASP A 128 -18.49 13.94 8.41
N VAL A 129 -17.89 13.87 7.22
CA VAL A 129 -16.45 13.67 7.04
C VAL A 129 -15.69 14.94 7.46
N LEU A 130 -16.19 16.12 7.10
CA LEU A 130 -15.61 17.39 7.53
C LEU A 130 -15.64 17.54 9.05
N GLN A 131 -16.77 17.21 9.69
CA GLN A 131 -16.89 17.25 11.15
C GLN A 131 -15.87 16.33 11.83
N ARG A 132 -15.69 15.11 11.32
CA ARG A 132 -14.66 14.18 11.84
C ARG A 132 -13.25 14.73 11.72
N CYS A 133 -12.95 15.44 10.63
CA CYS A 133 -11.66 16.08 10.46
C CYS A 133 -11.45 17.19 11.49
N VAL A 134 -12.46 18.04 11.72
CA VAL A 134 -12.42 19.09 12.75
C VAL A 134 -12.22 18.48 14.14
N ASP A 135 -12.98 17.43 14.49
CA ASP A 135 -12.83 16.73 15.77
C ASP A 135 -11.41 16.14 15.94
N GLY A 136 -10.84 15.59 14.86
CA GLY A 136 -9.48 15.07 14.84
C GLY A 136 -8.42 16.16 15.05
N LEU A 137 -8.52 17.29 14.35
CA LEU A 137 -7.63 18.44 14.51
C LEU A 137 -7.72 19.03 15.92
N LEU A 138 -8.94 19.10 16.49
CA LEU A 138 -9.15 19.53 17.87
C LEU A 138 -8.53 18.56 18.88
N ALA A 139 -8.61 17.25 18.63
CA ALA A 139 -7.96 16.25 19.48
C ALA A 139 -6.43 16.40 19.45
N ILE A 140 -5.84 16.65 18.28
CA ILE A 140 -4.41 16.95 18.14
C ILE A 140 -4.03 18.21 18.94
N ALA A 141 -4.83 19.28 18.86
CA ALA A 141 -4.58 20.50 19.63
C ALA A 141 -4.57 20.24 21.15
N LYS A 142 -5.57 19.50 21.65
CA LYS A 142 -5.69 19.15 23.07
C LYS A 142 -4.51 18.32 23.56
N LEU A 143 -4.10 17.30 22.79
CA LEU A 143 -2.95 16.46 23.13
C LEU A 143 -1.63 17.24 23.08
N SER A 144 -1.47 18.12 22.09
CA SER A 144 -0.28 18.98 21.97
C SER A 144 -0.16 19.93 23.15
N ALA A 145 -1.27 20.52 23.59
CA ALA A 145 -1.31 21.38 24.78
C ALA A 145 -1.01 20.58 26.06
N TYR A 146 -1.54 19.37 26.19
CA TYR A 146 -1.32 18.48 27.34
C TYR A 146 0.16 18.07 27.47
N TYR A 147 0.80 17.74 26.35
CA TYR A 147 2.21 17.32 26.31
C TYR A 147 3.20 18.48 26.14
N HIS A 148 2.73 19.74 26.11
CA HIS A 148 3.56 20.93 25.90
C HIS A 148 4.36 20.94 24.57
N LEU A 149 3.78 20.36 23.52
CA LEU A 149 4.38 20.26 22.18
C LEU A 149 3.99 21.47 21.32
N ASN A 150 4.60 22.61 21.61
CA ASN A 150 4.29 23.87 20.91
C ASN A 150 4.53 23.80 19.39
N SER A 151 5.55 23.05 18.94
CA SER A 151 5.82 22.89 17.50
C SER A 151 4.69 22.21 16.75
N VAL A 152 4.05 21.19 17.36
CA VAL A 152 2.91 20.48 16.77
C VAL A 152 1.68 21.40 16.71
N LEU A 153 1.51 22.26 17.71
CA LEU A 153 0.45 23.27 17.72
C LEU A 153 0.67 24.31 16.62
N ASP A 154 1.90 24.78 16.43
CA ASP A 154 2.26 25.72 15.36
C ASP A 154 2.01 25.09 13.98
N ASP A 155 2.42 23.84 13.77
CA ASP A 155 2.15 23.09 12.53
C ASP A 155 0.64 22.96 12.26
N LEU A 156 -0.14 22.71 13.31
CA LEU A 156 -1.60 22.63 13.22
C LEU A 156 -2.22 23.98 12.82
N VAL A 157 -1.77 25.08 13.43
CA VAL A 157 -2.23 26.43 13.11
C VAL A 157 -1.89 26.78 11.66
N VAL A 158 -0.65 26.52 11.24
CA VAL A 158 -0.22 26.73 9.84
C VAL A 158 -1.08 25.92 8.88
N SER A 159 -1.42 24.68 9.22
CA SER A 159 -2.31 23.87 8.38
C SER A 159 -3.72 24.46 8.28
N LEU A 160 -4.30 24.89 9.41
CA LEU A 160 -5.63 25.50 9.45
C LEU A 160 -5.71 26.85 8.72
N CYS A 161 -4.63 27.64 8.74
CA CYS A 161 -4.56 28.90 7.98
C CYS A 161 -4.79 28.69 6.49
N LYS A 162 -4.41 27.53 5.91
CA LYS A 162 -4.66 27.23 4.50
C LYS A 162 -6.14 27.18 4.14
N PHE A 163 -7.01 26.84 5.11
CA PHE A 163 -8.45 26.73 4.91
C PHE A 163 -9.21 28.00 5.28
N THR A 164 -8.52 29.01 5.80
CA THR A 164 -9.17 30.26 6.21
C THR A 164 -8.96 31.31 5.12
N PRO A 165 -10.00 31.66 4.34
CA PRO A 165 -9.88 32.60 3.23
C PRO A 165 -9.77 34.03 3.77
N PHE A 166 -8.61 34.42 4.29
CA PHE A 166 -8.33 35.82 4.65
C PHE A 166 -7.70 36.64 3.51
N PHE A 167 -7.50 36.05 2.33
CA PHE A 167 -6.93 36.73 1.15
C PHE A 167 -7.61 36.36 -0.18
N THR A 168 -8.93 36.22 -0.19
CA THR A 168 -9.65 36.54 -1.44
C THR A 168 -9.79 38.06 -1.44
N PRO A 169 -9.07 38.83 -2.28
CA PRO A 169 -9.48 40.21 -2.50
C PRO A 169 -10.93 40.12 -2.95
N LEU A 170 -11.84 40.74 -2.18
CA LEU A 170 -13.19 41.02 -2.66
C LEU A 170 -12.98 41.61 -4.06
N SER A 171 -13.43 40.88 -5.08
CA SER A 171 -13.55 41.42 -6.42
C SER A 171 -14.31 42.73 -6.26
N ALA A 172 -13.56 43.83 -6.35
CA ALA A 172 -14.11 45.15 -6.55
C ALA A 172 -14.62 45.16 -7.98
N ASP A 173 -15.79 44.55 -8.17
CA ASP A 173 -16.56 44.72 -9.39
C ASP A 173 -17.65 45.77 -9.11
N GLU A 174 -17.65 46.74 -10.03
CA GLU A 174 -18.40 47.99 -10.11
C GLU A 174 -19.93 47.86 -10.06
#